data_AF-A0A7S0ILG2-F1
#
_entry.id   AF-A0A7S0ILG2-F1
#
_cell.length_a   1.000
_cell.length_b   1.000
_cell.length_c   1.000
_cell.angle_alpha   90.00
_cell.angle_beta   90.00
_cell.angle_gamma   90.00
#
_symmetry.space_group_name_H-M   'P 1'
#
loop_
_entity.id
_entity.type
_entity.pdbx_description
1 polymer ?
#
loop_
_entity_poly.entity_id
_entity_poly.type
_entity_poly.pdbx_seq_one_letter_code
_entity_poly.pdbx_strand_id
1 'polypeptide(L)'
;AERNRGRSTFLRPRPPARDMAAVAAMTARIAHRSAAGIPRGGTTGRRARISARKPPRRPLAPPIAADSDGGFGAGVATAPDGNRTDALDAHVPIDRFYTGLRQLHASPDVFVVDDFVTPEQCDSIVAAASTRAMDQSPVVYAGWTNDVGDVINTAARGPALWLAALVTIAAASAEGPGLGAGAAGTAAYAGAVALASAVAVANVKKKESALKALRTSTSCALDGASDGERAYVAAAEALMPGSDCARFEAPTVIRYRPGQRLAPHFDANRGADVEDANRGGQTLATLLLYLNDVDAGAGGVTRFGRLNLEATPRRGQCLVFFPAAEDGTFDDRVEHEGTEATEEKWICRIWRHEREVPPPFGLPVGYRPR
;
A
#
# COMPACT_ATOMS: atom_id res chain seq x y z
N ALA A 1 -2.42 66.70 13.49
CA ALA A 1 -1.33 65.77 13.87
C ALA A 1 -1.96 64.44 14.28
N GLU A 2 -1.66 63.30 13.66
CA GLU A 2 -0.44 62.46 13.85
C GLU A 2 -0.32 61.95 15.31
N ARG A 3 -0.13 60.67 15.68
CA ARG A 3 0.17 59.37 15.01
C ARG A 3 -0.65 58.26 15.72
N ASN A 4 -1.05 57.09 15.21
CA ASN A 4 -0.62 56.21 14.11
C ASN A 4 0.61 55.28 14.35
N ARG A 5 0.40 54.17 15.08
CA ARG A 5 1.14 52.89 15.09
C ARG A 5 0.18 51.79 15.63
N GLY A 6 0.16 50.53 15.21
CA GLY A 6 0.83 49.83 14.10
C GLY A 6 0.61 48.31 14.26
N ARG A 7 -0.13 47.66 13.34
CA ARG A 7 -0.34 46.20 13.36
C ARG A 7 0.93 45.47 12.87
N SER A 8 1.38 44.46 13.61
CA SER A 8 2.48 43.58 13.19
C SER A 8 1.94 42.41 12.37
N THR A 9 2.36 42.29 11.11
CA THR A 9 2.10 41.14 10.24
C THR A 9 3.30 40.20 10.25
N PHE A 10 3.09 38.94 10.65
CA PHE A 10 4.12 37.91 10.58
C PHE A 10 4.40 37.52 9.11
N LEU A 11 5.62 37.78 8.64
CA LEU A 11 6.12 37.27 7.36
C LEU A 11 6.54 35.79 7.50
N ARG A 12 6.13 34.95 6.54
CA ARG A 12 6.67 33.59 6.40
C ARG A 12 8.09 33.64 5.80
N PRO A 13 9.02 32.77 6.23
CA PRO A 13 10.34 32.66 5.60
C PRO A 13 10.25 32.03 4.20
N ARG A 14 11.16 32.43 3.30
CA ARG A 14 11.35 31.79 1.98
C ARG A 14 12.15 30.48 2.13
N PRO A 15 11.91 29.46 1.29
CA PRO A 15 12.76 28.28 1.24
C PRO A 15 14.15 28.60 0.63
N PRO A 16 15.20 27.86 1.01
CA PRO A 16 16.54 28.06 0.43
C PRO A 16 16.59 27.61 -1.04
N ALA A 17 17.45 28.25 -1.82
CA ALA A 17 17.69 27.88 -3.21
C ALA A 17 18.35 26.50 -3.29
N ARG A 18 17.87 25.63 -4.20
CA ARG A 18 18.49 24.32 -4.46
C ARG A 18 19.77 24.51 -5.27
N ASP A 19 20.87 24.00 -4.73
CA ASP A 19 22.18 24.01 -5.40
C ASP A 19 22.17 23.05 -6.60
N MET A 20 22.35 23.61 -7.81
CA MET A 20 22.32 22.84 -9.05
C MET A 20 23.57 21.96 -9.26
N ALA A 21 24.65 22.16 -8.50
CA ALA A 21 25.86 21.36 -8.62
C ALA A 21 25.65 19.89 -8.21
N ALA A 22 24.78 19.63 -7.23
CA ALA A 22 24.53 18.27 -6.74
C ALA A 22 23.81 17.36 -7.77
N VAL A 23 22.95 17.94 -8.62
CA VAL A 23 22.18 17.20 -9.63
C VAL A 23 23.08 16.70 -10.77
N ALA A 24 24.08 17.49 -11.18
CA ALA A 24 25.01 17.12 -12.25
C ALA A 24 25.94 15.95 -11.87
N ALA A 25 26.30 15.80 -10.60
CA ALA A 25 27.19 14.75 -10.12
C ALA A 25 26.54 13.34 -10.14
N MET A 26 25.21 13.26 -10.13
CA MET A 26 24.46 12.00 -10.14
C MET A 26 24.31 11.43 -11.55
N THR A 27 24.10 12.28 -12.56
CA THR A 27 23.95 11.88 -13.98
C THR A 27 25.22 11.23 -14.54
N ALA A 28 26.40 11.68 -14.10
CA ALA A 28 27.69 11.18 -14.59
C ALA A 28 27.99 9.72 -14.20
N ARG A 29 27.44 9.21 -13.09
CA ARG A 29 27.70 7.82 -12.63
C ARG A 29 26.87 6.77 -13.36
N ILE A 30 25.72 7.15 -13.91
CA ILE A 30 24.82 6.24 -14.64
C ILE A 30 25.37 5.95 -16.04
N ALA A 31 26.01 6.92 -16.70
CA ALA A 31 26.57 6.75 -18.04
C ALA A 31 27.72 5.74 -18.12
N HIS A 32 28.47 5.51 -17.03
CA HIS A 32 29.73 4.75 -17.08
C HIS A 32 29.57 3.22 -16.96
N ARG A 33 28.38 2.69 -16.67
CA ARG A 33 28.11 1.24 -16.56
C ARG A 33 27.57 0.57 -17.83
N SER A 34 27.18 1.33 -18.85
CA SER A 34 26.68 0.79 -20.13
C SER A 34 27.78 0.52 -21.18
N ALA A 35 29.05 0.56 -20.80
CA ALA A 35 30.21 0.42 -21.68
C ALA A 35 31.18 -0.68 -21.21
N ALA A 36 30.68 -1.90 -21.04
CA ALA A 36 31.50 -3.12 -20.91
C ALA A 36 30.95 -4.18 -21.88
N GLY A 37 31.81 -4.67 -22.77
CA GLY A 37 31.37 -5.37 -23.99
C GLY A 37 31.07 -6.86 -23.83
N ILE A 38 30.17 -7.36 -24.68
CA ILE A 38 29.91 -8.80 -24.88
C ILE A 38 30.77 -9.30 -26.06
N PRO A 39 31.56 -10.38 -25.91
CA PRO A 39 32.42 -10.88 -26.97
C PRO A 39 31.64 -11.60 -28.08
N ARG A 40 32.09 -11.45 -29.33
CA ARG A 40 31.55 -12.17 -30.50
C ARG A 40 32.18 -13.56 -30.62
N GLY A 41 31.36 -14.60 -30.74
CA GLY A 41 31.77 -15.97 -31.08
C GLY A 41 30.92 -16.52 -32.24
N GLY A 42 31.56 -17.12 -33.25
CA GLY A 42 30.92 -17.51 -34.50
C GLY A 42 30.44 -18.97 -34.56
N THR A 43 29.34 -19.17 -35.28
CA THR A 43 28.97 -20.35 -36.11
C THR A 43 29.56 -21.73 -35.80
N THR A 44 28.69 -22.71 -35.54
CA THR A 44 28.47 -23.87 -36.44
C THR A 44 27.10 -24.49 -36.18
N GLY A 45 26.48 -25.10 -37.20
CA GLY A 45 25.08 -25.53 -37.13
C GLY A 45 24.87 -27.02 -36.86
N ARG A 46 23.79 -27.35 -36.16
CA ARG A 46 23.10 -28.66 -36.26
C ARG A 46 21.59 -28.47 -36.07
N ARG A 47 20.79 -28.85 -37.07
CA ARG A 47 19.33 -28.86 -36.96
C ARG A 47 18.87 -30.07 -36.14
N ALA A 48 18.39 -29.84 -34.92
CA ALA A 48 17.62 -30.84 -34.17
C ALA A 48 16.12 -30.64 -34.44
N ARG A 49 15.42 -31.67 -34.93
CA ARG A 49 13.96 -31.67 -35.03
C ARG A 49 13.39 -32.00 -33.64
N ILE A 50 12.67 -31.07 -33.02
CA ILE A 50 11.94 -31.33 -31.78
C ILE A 50 10.48 -31.63 -32.14
N SER A 51 10.05 -32.86 -31.83
CA SER A 51 8.66 -33.31 -31.99
C SER A 51 7.80 -32.77 -30.84
N ALA A 52 6.67 -32.15 -31.16
CA ALA A 52 5.71 -31.72 -30.15
C ALA A 52 5.06 -32.95 -29.49
N ARG A 53 5.38 -33.21 -28.22
CA ARG A 53 4.64 -34.14 -27.36
C ARG A 53 3.87 -33.36 -26.30
N LYS A 54 2.57 -33.65 -26.20
CA LYS A 54 1.64 -33.09 -25.21
C LYS A 54 1.95 -33.70 -23.83
N PRO A 55 1.97 -32.92 -22.73
CA PRO A 55 2.23 -33.47 -21.40
C PRO A 55 1.09 -34.40 -20.93
N PRO A 56 1.39 -35.43 -20.13
CA PRO A 56 0.37 -36.36 -19.63
C PRO A 56 -0.53 -35.68 -18.60
N ARG A 57 -1.84 -35.97 -18.65
CA ARG A 57 -2.79 -35.55 -17.61
C ARG A 57 -2.61 -36.43 -16.37
N ARG A 58 -2.37 -35.81 -15.22
CA ARG A 58 -2.39 -36.47 -13.90
C ARG A 58 -3.86 -36.77 -13.53
N PRO A 59 -4.21 -37.97 -13.04
CA PRO A 59 -5.57 -38.24 -12.54
C PRO A 59 -5.87 -37.37 -11.30
N LEU A 60 -7.11 -36.93 -11.14
CA LEU A 60 -7.58 -36.43 -9.84
C LEU A 60 -7.65 -37.62 -8.86
N ALA A 61 -7.20 -37.41 -7.63
CA ALA A 61 -7.54 -38.29 -6.53
C ALA A 61 -9.04 -38.11 -6.18
N PRO A 62 -9.75 -39.17 -5.73
CA PRO A 62 -11.12 -39.04 -5.26
C PRO A 62 -11.18 -38.21 -3.96
N PRO A 63 -12.32 -37.55 -3.67
CA PRO A 63 -12.49 -36.82 -2.43
C PRO A 63 -12.44 -37.79 -1.24
N ILE A 64 -11.64 -37.46 -0.23
CA ILE A 64 -11.65 -38.15 1.06
C ILE A 64 -12.95 -37.76 1.78
N ALA A 65 -13.66 -38.75 2.32
CA ALA A 65 -14.89 -38.51 3.06
C ALA A 65 -14.62 -37.70 4.33
N ALA A 66 -15.53 -36.79 4.67
CA ALA A 66 -15.50 -36.10 5.95
C ALA A 66 -16.07 -37.02 7.04
N ASP A 67 -15.20 -37.66 7.81
CA ASP A 67 -15.62 -38.29 9.06
C ASP A 67 -15.82 -37.20 10.12
N SER A 68 -17.07 -37.09 10.56
CA SER A 68 -17.44 -36.32 11.73
C SER A 68 -17.23 -37.18 12.99
N ASP A 69 -16.23 -36.88 13.80
CA ASP A 69 -16.29 -37.18 15.23
C ASP A 69 -15.39 -36.23 16.04
N GLY A 70 -15.85 -35.89 17.24
CA GLY A 70 -15.31 -34.78 18.02
C GLY A 70 -14.08 -35.13 18.87
N GLY A 71 -13.23 -34.13 19.11
CA GLY A 71 -12.13 -34.23 20.06
C GLY A 71 -11.48 -32.87 20.33
N PHE A 72 -11.68 -32.32 21.52
CA PHE A 72 -10.88 -31.19 22.00
C PHE A 72 -9.42 -31.64 22.16
N GLY A 73 -8.53 -31.09 21.34
CA GLY A 73 -7.10 -31.34 21.41
C GLY A 73 -6.33 -30.13 20.91
N ALA A 74 -5.56 -29.50 21.80
CA ALA A 74 -4.70 -28.37 21.47
C ALA A 74 -3.48 -28.83 20.67
N GLY A 75 -3.70 -29.16 19.40
CA GLY A 75 -2.64 -29.38 18.42
C GLY A 75 -2.12 -28.06 17.90
N VAL A 76 -1.20 -27.41 18.64
CA VAL A 76 -0.36 -26.37 18.03
C VAL A 76 0.47 -27.07 16.96
N ALA A 77 0.18 -26.77 15.69
CA ALA A 77 0.93 -27.26 14.56
C ALA A 77 2.31 -26.56 14.52
N THR A 78 3.20 -26.96 15.42
CA THR A 78 4.62 -26.61 15.31
C THR A 78 5.19 -27.30 14.07
N ALA A 79 5.24 -26.58 12.96
CA ALA A 79 6.34 -26.76 12.03
C ALA A 79 7.60 -26.25 12.76
N PRO A 80 8.52 -27.10 13.22
CA PRO A 80 9.82 -26.62 13.69
C PRO A 80 10.53 -25.91 12.53
N ASP A 81 11.45 -25.00 12.84
CA ASP A 81 12.01 -23.98 11.94
C ASP A 81 12.89 -24.48 10.76
N GLY A 82 12.69 -25.73 10.31
CA GLY A 82 13.51 -26.43 9.31
C GLY A 82 12.85 -26.75 7.97
N ASN A 83 11.61 -26.31 7.69
CA ASN A 83 10.94 -26.61 6.41
C ASN A 83 10.28 -25.39 5.71
N ARG A 84 10.76 -24.17 5.98
CA ARG A 84 10.45 -23.00 5.15
C ARG A 84 11.26 -23.08 3.86
N THR A 85 10.72 -23.77 2.85
CA THR A 85 11.40 -23.92 1.54
C THR A 85 11.18 -22.73 0.61
N ASP A 86 10.20 -21.88 0.90
CA ASP A 86 9.96 -20.62 0.19
C ASP A 86 10.66 -19.45 0.92
N ALA A 87 11.32 -18.58 0.16
CA ALA A 87 11.92 -17.37 0.70
C ALA A 87 10.85 -16.39 1.23
N LEU A 88 9.64 -16.43 0.67
CA LEU A 88 8.50 -15.63 1.14
C LEU A 88 8.02 -16.04 2.53
N ASP A 89 8.30 -17.27 2.98
CA ASP A 89 7.99 -17.70 4.35
C ASP A 89 9.01 -17.17 5.38
N ALA A 90 10.13 -16.56 4.95
CA ALA A 90 11.11 -15.93 5.83
C ALA A 90 10.65 -14.55 6.33
N HIS A 91 9.45 -14.47 6.89
CA HIS A 91 8.85 -13.27 7.47
C HIS A 91 9.52 -12.85 8.79
N VAL A 92 9.26 -11.61 9.24
CA VAL A 92 9.80 -11.08 10.53
C VAL A 92 9.47 -11.99 11.72
N PRO A 93 10.43 -12.26 12.63
CA PRO A 93 10.19 -13.16 13.76
C PRO A 93 9.01 -12.76 14.65
N ILE A 94 8.29 -13.78 15.13
CA ILE A 94 7.28 -13.65 16.19
C ILE A 94 7.60 -14.60 17.33
N ASP A 95 7.17 -14.27 18.55
CA ASP A 95 7.19 -15.22 19.66
C ASP A 95 6.11 -16.30 19.43
N ARG A 96 6.55 -17.51 19.04
CA ARG A 96 5.68 -18.68 18.81
C ARG A 96 5.07 -19.23 20.10
N PHE A 97 5.50 -18.76 21.28
CA PHE A 97 4.97 -19.12 22.60
C PHE A 97 4.08 -18.02 23.22
N TYR A 98 3.80 -16.95 22.48
CA TYR A 98 2.95 -15.86 22.95
C TYR A 98 1.56 -16.38 23.36
N THR A 99 1.10 -15.98 24.55
CA THR A 99 -0.19 -16.43 25.11
C THR A 99 -1.35 -16.11 24.17
N GLY A 100 -2.21 -17.10 23.90
CA GLY A 100 -3.37 -16.93 23.01
C GLY A 100 -3.04 -17.04 21.51
N LEU A 101 -1.78 -17.22 21.11
CA LEU A 101 -1.39 -17.38 19.71
C LEU A 101 -1.93 -18.70 19.12
N ARG A 102 -2.63 -18.60 17.99
CA ARG A 102 -3.06 -19.72 17.15
C ARG A 102 -2.67 -19.49 15.70
N GLN A 103 -2.07 -20.48 15.07
CA GLN A 103 -1.79 -20.47 13.64
C GLN A 103 -3.06 -20.85 12.86
N LEU A 104 -3.44 -20.03 11.89
CA LEU A 104 -4.55 -20.26 10.97
C LEU A 104 -4.06 -20.81 9.62
N HIS A 105 -2.83 -20.47 9.22
CA HIS A 105 -2.19 -20.92 7.98
C HIS A 105 -0.67 -20.96 8.16
N ALA A 106 0.03 -21.84 7.41
CA ALA A 106 1.44 -22.19 7.66
C ALA A 106 2.42 -21.92 6.50
N SER A 107 1.95 -21.54 5.30
CA SER A 107 2.80 -21.09 4.17
C SER A 107 1.94 -20.36 3.13
N PRO A 108 1.77 -19.02 3.21
CA PRO A 108 2.36 -18.11 4.18
C PRO A 108 1.82 -18.32 5.60
N ASP A 109 2.58 -17.88 6.59
CA ASP A 109 2.14 -17.85 7.98
C ASP A 109 1.02 -16.81 8.18
N VAL A 110 -0.09 -17.22 8.81
CA VAL A 110 -1.17 -16.35 9.28
C VAL A 110 -1.57 -16.79 10.69
N PHE A 111 -1.63 -15.85 11.62
CA PHE A 111 -1.97 -16.10 13.02
C PHE A 111 -3.16 -15.29 13.47
N VAL A 112 -3.80 -15.75 14.53
CA VAL A 112 -4.66 -14.92 15.39
C VAL A 112 -4.15 -15.06 16.82
N VAL A 113 -4.20 -13.97 17.58
CA VAL A 113 -3.92 -13.96 19.01
C VAL A 113 -5.22 -13.66 19.74
N ASP A 114 -5.65 -14.62 20.57
CA ASP A 114 -6.76 -14.45 21.50
C ASP A 114 -6.37 -13.51 22.65
N ASP A 115 -7.32 -12.71 23.14
CA ASP A 115 -7.15 -11.80 24.27
C ASP A 115 -5.94 -10.83 24.15
N PHE A 116 -5.64 -10.37 22.93
CA PHE A 116 -4.48 -9.51 22.65
C PHE A 116 -4.52 -8.16 23.38
N VAL A 117 -5.73 -7.64 23.57
CA VAL A 117 -6.06 -6.55 24.51
C VAL A 117 -7.43 -6.84 25.15
N THR A 118 -7.68 -6.28 26.32
CA THR A 118 -8.96 -6.49 27.02
C THR A 118 -10.13 -5.77 26.34
N PRO A 119 -11.39 -6.18 26.60
CA PRO A 119 -12.55 -5.45 26.10
C PRO A 119 -12.51 -3.95 26.45
N GLU A 120 -12.15 -3.57 27.67
CA GLU A 120 -12.09 -2.18 28.14
C GLU A 120 -11.01 -1.39 27.37
N GLN A 121 -9.93 -2.06 26.98
CA GLN A 121 -8.89 -1.49 26.12
C GLN A 121 -9.42 -1.27 24.69
N CYS A 122 -10.24 -2.17 24.14
CA CYS A 122 -10.94 -1.90 22.87
C CYS A 122 -11.86 -0.67 22.96
N ASP A 123 -12.65 -0.54 24.03
CA ASP A 123 -13.52 0.64 24.24
C ASP A 123 -12.70 1.93 24.37
N SER A 124 -11.55 1.88 25.04
CA SER A 124 -10.60 3.00 25.15
C SER A 124 -10.13 3.48 23.77
N ILE A 125 -9.80 2.56 22.86
CA ILE A 125 -9.41 2.85 21.46
C ILE A 125 -10.58 3.45 20.67
N VAL A 126 -11.79 2.87 20.76
CA VAL A 126 -12.98 3.36 20.05
C VAL A 126 -13.38 4.75 20.55
N ALA A 127 -13.30 5.00 21.85
CA ALA A 127 -13.55 6.31 22.44
C ALA A 127 -12.53 7.34 21.94
N ALA A 128 -11.23 7.02 21.95
CA ALA A 128 -10.17 7.89 21.44
C ALA A 128 -10.39 8.24 19.95
N ALA A 129 -10.68 7.24 19.12
CA ALA A 129 -10.98 7.43 17.70
C ALA A 129 -12.23 8.31 17.47
N SER A 130 -13.26 8.14 18.30
CA SER A 130 -14.52 8.90 18.21
C SER A 130 -14.38 10.38 18.58
N THR A 131 -13.29 10.79 19.24
CA THR A 131 -12.96 12.22 19.45
C THR A 131 -12.32 12.90 18.23
N ARG A 132 -11.86 12.11 17.24
CA ARG A 132 -11.20 12.60 16.02
C ARG A 132 -12.16 12.67 14.85
N ALA A 133 -11.84 13.49 13.86
CA ALA A 133 -12.48 13.40 12.56
C ALA A 133 -12.09 12.06 11.90
N MET A 134 -13.09 11.27 11.50
CA MET A 134 -12.89 10.04 10.72
C MET A 134 -13.27 10.31 9.26
N ASP A 135 -12.29 10.64 8.44
CA ASP A 135 -12.47 10.83 7.00
C ASP A 135 -12.56 9.49 6.25
N GLN A 136 -13.02 9.50 4.99
CA GLN A 136 -12.96 8.30 4.14
C GLN A 136 -11.52 7.80 4.07
N SER A 137 -11.33 6.52 4.36
CA SER A 137 -10.00 5.93 4.51
C SER A 137 -9.19 6.08 3.22
N PRO A 138 -7.92 6.47 3.29
CA PRO A 138 -7.12 6.73 2.11
C PRO A 138 -6.93 5.46 1.28
N VAL A 139 -6.99 5.62 -0.05
CA VAL A 139 -6.50 4.64 -1.00
C VAL A 139 -5.19 5.20 -1.53
N VAL A 140 -4.08 4.74 -0.96
CA VAL A 140 -2.75 5.11 -1.43
C VAL A 140 -2.49 4.31 -2.70
N TYR A 141 -2.43 5.02 -3.82
CA TYR A 141 -1.99 4.46 -5.10
C TYR A 141 -0.72 5.20 -5.50
N ALA A 142 0.39 4.49 -5.55
CA ALA A 142 1.68 5.09 -5.84
C ALA A 142 1.84 5.50 -7.32
N GLY A 143 2.73 6.46 -7.58
CA GLY A 143 3.18 6.84 -8.93
C GLY A 143 2.38 7.90 -9.71
N TRP A 144 1.09 8.13 -9.41
CA TRP A 144 0.20 8.89 -10.32
C TRP A 144 0.39 10.41 -10.41
N THR A 145 1.19 11.02 -9.53
CA THR A 145 1.53 12.46 -9.64
C THR A 145 2.43 12.77 -10.84
N ASN A 146 3.09 11.76 -11.41
CA ASN A 146 3.91 11.91 -12.62
C ASN A 146 3.09 11.84 -13.90
N ASP A 147 2.04 11.01 -13.95
CA ASP A 147 1.25 10.72 -15.16
C ASP A 147 0.60 11.96 -15.80
N VAL A 148 0.14 12.94 -15.02
CA VAL A 148 -0.43 14.18 -15.59
C VAL A 148 0.66 15.01 -16.28
N GLY A 149 1.82 15.14 -15.64
CA GLY A 149 2.97 15.85 -16.20
C GLY A 149 3.45 15.16 -17.48
N ASP A 150 3.58 13.84 -17.45
CA ASP A 150 4.09 13.05 -18.58
C ASP A 150 3.11 12.99 -19.75
N VAL A 151 1.79 12.89 -19.51
CA VAL A 151 0.77 12.98 -20.57
C VAL A 151 0.79 14.36 -21.22
N ILE A 152 0.84 15.44 -20.43
CA ILE A 152 0.90 16.82 -20.98
C ILE A 152 2.21 17.04 -21.76
N ASN A 153 3.35 16.62 -21.21
CA ASN A 153 4.66 16.75 -21.83
C ASN A 153 4.77 15.93 -23.13
N THR A 154 4.21 14.73 -23.16
CA THR A 154 4.14 13.88 -24.36
C THR A 154 3.23 14.49 -25.42
N ALA A 155 2.05 14.99 -25.03
CA ALA A 155 1.13 15.68 -25.94
C ALA A 155 1.77 16.94 -26.55
N ALA A 156 2.42 17.77 -25.72
CA ALA A 156 3.12 18.98 -26.11
C ALA A 156 4.26 18.73 -27.10
N ARG A 157 5.10 17.72 -26.86
CA ARG A 157 6.28 17.43 -27.70
C ARG A 157 5.97 16.63 -28.97
N GLY A 158 4.78 16.04 -29.09
CA GLY A 158 4.37 15.22 -30.23
C GLY A 158 3.08 15.73 -30.88
N PRO A 159 1.91 15.16 -30.55
CA PRO A 159 0.64 15.45 -31.23
C PRO A 159 0.28 16.94 -31.36
N ALA A 160 0.49 17.76 -30.32
CA ALA A 160 0.18 19.18 -30.37
C ALA A 160 1.08 19.95 -31.34
N LEU A 161 2.37 19.60 -31.40
CA LEU A 161 3.33 20.21 -32.33
C LEU A 161 3.01 19.83 -33.79
N TRP A 162 2.65 18.58 -34.05
CA TRP A 162 2.21 18.14 -35.38
C TRP A 162 0.91 18.82 -35.82
N LEU A 163 -0.08 18.93 -34.93
CA LEU A 163 -1.32 19.65 -35.23
C LEU A 163 -1.04 21.13 -35.55
N ALA A 164 -0.18 21.78 -34.76
CA ALA A 164 0.22 23.17 -34.98
C ALA A 164 0.88 23.37 -36.36
N ALA A 165 1.80 22.48 -36.73
CA ALA A 165 2.45 22.50 -38.04
C ALA A 165 1.45 22.31 -39.19
N LEU A 166 0.55 21.33 -39.08
CA LEU A 166 -0.49 21.08 -40.09
C LEU A 166 -1.45 22.26 -40.24
N VAL A 167 -1.89 22.88 -39.14
CA VAL A 167 -2.77 24.05 -39.17
C VAL A 167 -2.06 25.28 -39.75
N THR A 168 -0.78 25.52 -39.42
CA THR A 168 0.02 26.58 -40.06
C THR A 168 0.16 26.35 -41.56
N ILE A 169 0.45 25.13 -42.00
CA ILE A 169 0.56 24.79 -43.42
C ILE A 169 -0.77 25.02 -44.14
N ALA A 170 -1.89 24.56 -43.56
CA ALA A 170 -3.22 24.73 -44.13
C ALA A 170 -3.60 26.22 -44.24
N ALA A 171 -3.40 27.00 -43.18
CA ALA A 171 -3.67 28.44 -43.19
C ALA A 171 -2.79 29.20 -44.20
N ALA A 172 -1.48 28.91 -44.24
CA ALA A 172 -0.57 29.49 -45.21
C ALA A 172 -0.90 29.11 -46.67
N SER A 173 -1.51 27.94 -46.89
CA SER A 173 -1.97 27.51 -48.22
C SER A 173 -3.25 28.22 -48.68
N ALA A 174 -4.08 28.68 -47.74
CA ALA A 174 -5.35 29.35 -48.02
C ALA A 174 -5.23 30.88 -48.13
N GLU A 175 -4.47 31.50 -47.22
CA GLU A 175 -4.38 32.96 -47.07
C GLU A 175 -2.99 33.53 -47.39
N GLY A 176 -2.02 32.67 -47.72
CA GLY A 176 -0.62 33.02 -47.92
C GLY A 176 0.22 32.96 -46.63
N PRO A 177 1.56 32.86 -46.74
CA PRO A 177 2.44 32.81 -45.57
C PRO A 177 2.46 34.16 -44.83
N GLY A 178 2.28 34.12 -43.51
CA GLY A 178 2.30 35.33 -42.69
C GLY A 178 1.96 35.09 -41.23
N LEU A 179 1.85 36.18 -40.46
CA LEU A 179 1.56 36.15 -39.03
C LEU A 179 0.22 35.46 -38.70
N GLY A 180 -0.78 35.54 -39.59
CA GLY A 180 -2.07 34.85 -39.44
C GLY A 180 -1.93 33.33 -39.38
N ALA A 181 -1.17 32.75 -40.32
CA ALA A 181 -0.91 31.30 -40.35
C ALA A 181 -0.12 30.83 -39.11
N GLY A 182 0.85 31.64 -38.64
CA GLY A 182 1.58 31.37 -37.39
C GLY A 182 0.70 31.46 -36.14
N ALA A 183 -0.23 32.43 -36.10
CA ALA A 183 -1.21 32.56 -35.03
C ALA A 183 -2.19 31.37 -35.01
N ALA A 184 -2.66 30.91 -36.18
CA ALA A 184 -3.53 29.74 -36.30
C ALA A 184 -2.87 28.46 -35.76
N GLY A 185 -1.61 28.18 -36.14
CA GLY A 185 -0.86 27.06 -35.59
C GLY A 185 -0.58 27.19 -34.09
N THR A 186 -0.28 28.39 -33.60
CA THR A 186 -0.08 28.66 -32.16
C THR A 186 -1.36 28.42 -31.36
N ALA A 187 -2.52 28.84 -31.90
CA ALA A 187 -3.82 28.58 -31.30
C ALA A 187 -4.16 27.08 -31.30
N ALA A 188 -3.85 26.36 -32.39
CA ALA A 188 -4.03 24.91 -32.47
C ALA A 188 -3.12 24.15 -31.49
N TYR A 189 -1.86 24.58 -31.31
CA TYR A 189 -0.95 24.05 -30.29
C TYR A 189 -1.53 24.23 -28.89
N ALA A 190 -1.90 25.46 -28.54
CA ALA A 190 -2.45 25.79 -27.22
C ALA A 190 -3.76 25.03 -26.94
N GLY A 191 -4.64 24.92 -27.94
CA GLY A 191 -5.87 24.13 -27.86
C GLY A 191 -5.61 22.64 -27.65
N ALA A 192 -4.65 22.04 -28.36
CA ALA A 192 -4.28 20.64 -28.19
C ALA A 192 -3.67 20.34 -26.81
N VAL A 193 -2.78 21.20 -26.32
CA VAL A 193 -2.20 21.06 -24.97
C VAL A 193 -3.26 21.27 -23.88
N ALA A 194 -4.16 22.23 -24.05
CA ALA A 194 -5.28 22.44 -23.13
C ALA A 194 -6.24 21.24 -23.10
N LEU A 195 -6.58 20.68 -24.27
CA LEU A 195 -7.40 19.47 -24.39
C LEU A 195 -6.72 18.26 -23.74
N ALA A 196 -5.44 18.02 -24.01
CA ALA A 196 -4.68 16.93 -23.39
C ALA A 196 -4.63 17.07 -21.86
N SER A 197 -4.44 18.29 -21.36
CA SER A 197 -4.47 18.61 -19.93
C SER A 197 -5.84 18.31 -19.31
N ALA A 198 -6.92 18.74 -19.96
CA ALA A 198 -8.30 18.49 -19.50
C ALA A 198 -8.63 16.99 -19.48
N VAL A 199 -8.23 16.24 -20.52
CA VAL A 199 -8.40 14.78 -20.59
C VAL A 199 -7.58 14.07 -19.51
N ALA A 200 -6.33 14.47 -19.27
CA ALA A 200 -5.49 13.91 -18.20
C ALA A 200 -6.14 14.11 -16.82
N VAL A 201 -6.58 15.33 -16.51
CA VAL A 201 -7.27 15.65 -15.24
C VAL A 201 -8.59 14.90 -15.11
N ALA A 202 -9.39 14.77 -16.18
CA ALA A 202 -10.63 13.99 -16.16
C ALA A 202 -10.38 12.50 -15.93
N ASN A 203 -9.33 11.93 -16.53
CA ASN A 203 -8.93 10.54 -16.32
C ASN A 203 -8.46 10.29 -14.88
N VAL A 204 -7.64 11.19 -14.31
CA VAL A 204 -7.21 11.12 -12.90
C VAL A 204 -8.43 11.14 -11.98
N LYS A 205 -9.35 12.10 -12.15
CA LYS A 205 -10.58 12.17 -11.35
C LYS A 205 -11.42 10.89 -11.45
N LYS A 206 -11.58 10.34 -12.66
CA LYS A 206 -12.30 9.08 -12.89
C LYS A 206 -11.64 7.92 -12.15
N LYS A 207 -10.31 7.82 -12.16
CA LYS A 207 -9.56 6.80 -11.43
C LYS A 207 -9.62 6.99 -9.92
N GLU A 208 -9.50 8.22 -9.44
CA GLU A 208 -9.66 8.56 -8.02
C GLU A 208 -11.04 8.15 -7.50
N SER A 209 -12.11 8.42 -8.26
CA SER A 209 -13.47 7.94 -7.91
C SER A 209 -13.58 6.42 -7.91
N ALA A 210 -12.96 5.73 -8.88
CA ALA A 210 -12.95 4.27 -8.92
C ALA A 210 -12.19 3.66 -7.74
N LEU A 211 -11.03 4.22 -7.38
CA LEU A 211 -10.24 3.83 -6.21
C LEU A 211 -11.02 4.06 -4.91
N LYS A 212 -11.66 5.23 -4.74
CA LYS A 212 -12.55 5.53 -3.60
C LYS A 212 -13.72 4.56 -3.48
N ALA A 213 -14.16 3.92 -4.56
CA ALA A 213 -15.20 2.89 -4.51
C ALA A 213 -14.69 1.50 -4.04
N LEU A 214 -13.36 1.29 -4.00
CA LEU A 214 -12.74 0.07 -3.47
C LEU A 214 -12.61 0.08 -1.94
N ARG A 215 -12.52 1.26 -1.32
CA ARG A 215 -12.42 1.43 0.14
C ARG A 215 -13.46 2.42 0.64
N THR A 216 -14.56 1.90 1.19
CA THR A 216 -15.72 2.72 1.60
C THR A 216 -15.76 3.03 3.10
N SER A 217 -14.86 2.45 3.90
CA SER A 217 -14.70 2.73 5.34
C SER A 217 -14.17 4.13 5.65
N THR A 218 -14.36 4.58 6.89
CA THR A 218 -13.68 5.78 7.44
C THR A 218 -12.55 5.39 8.39
N SER A 219 -11.55 6.26 8.57
CA SER A 219 -10.41 5.97 9.45
C SER A 219 -9.79 7.22 10.07
N CYS A 220 -9.12 7.06 11.21
CA CYS A 220 -8.22 8.05 11.79
C CYS A 220 -6.97 7.38 12.38
N ALA A 221 -5.81 8.03 12.27
CA ALA A 221 -4.61 7.65 13.00
C ALA A 221 -4.67 8.21 14.43
N LEU A 222 -4.29 7.39 15.39
CA LEU A 222 -4.17 7.78 16.80
C LEU A 222 -2.72 8.19 17.14
N ASP A 223 -2.37 8.32 18.42
CA ASP A 223 -1.06 8.84 18.86
C ASP A 223 -0.48 8.17 20.11
N GLY A 224 -1.06 7.05 20.54
CA GLY A 224 -0.67 6.30 21.73
C GLY A 224 -1.22 6.86 23.05
N ALA A 225 -2.18 7.79 23.01
CA ALA A 225 -2.64 8.51 24.20
C ALA A 225 -3.65 7.74 25.08
N SER A 226 -4.48 6.84 24.54
CA SER A 226 -5.38 6.00 25.35
C SER A 226 -4.68 4.79 25.98
N ASP A 227 -5.31 4.19 27.00
CA ASP A 227 -4.80 2.98 27.64
C ASP A 227 -4.79 1.78 26.68
N GLY A 228 -5.83 1.67 25.85
CA GLY A 228 -5.91 0.60 24.86
C GLY A 228 -4.88 0.72 23.74
N GLU A 229 -4.56 1.93 23.29
CA GLU A 229 -3.46 2.12 22.33
C GLU A 229 -2.11 1.70 22.90
N ARG A 230 -1.82 2.07 24.17
CA ARG A 230 -0.59 1.63 24.85
C ARG A 230 -0.52 0.12 24.97
N ALA A 231 -1.60 -0.52 25.41
CA ALA A 231 -1.68 -1.96 25.51
C ALA A 231 -1.47 -2.64 24.15
N TYR A 232 -2.09 -2.12 23.09
CA TYR A 232 -1.95 -2.67 21.75
C TYR A 232 -0.53 -2.54 21.18
N VAL A 233 0.14 -1.41 21.39
CA VAL A 233 1.54 -1.22 20.97
C VAL A 233 2.50 -2.09 21.79
N ALA A 234 2.30 -2.18 23.12
CA ALA A 234 3.12 -3.04 23.98
C ALA A 234 2.97 -4.53 23.64
N ALA A 235 1.73 -4.99 23.37
CA ALA A 235 1.47 -6.35 22.92
C ALA A 235 2.10 -6.63 21.54
N ALA A 236 2.10 -5.65 20.63
CA ALA A 236 2.77 -5.75 19.33
C ALA A 236 4.30 -5.86 19.43
N GLU A 237 4.95 -5.12 20.35
CA GLU A 237 6.38 -5.28 20.64
C GLU A 237 6.67 -6.66 21.27
N ALA A 238 5.87 -7.09 22.25
CA ALA A 238 6.04 -8.36 22.93
C ALA A 238 5.84 -9.57 22.00
N LEU A 239 4.92 -9.48 21.02
CA LEU A 239 4.69 -10.52 20.02
C LEU A 239 5.81 -10.62 18.96
N MET A 240 6.56 -9.54 18.69
CA MET A 240 7.58 -9.47 17.63
C MET A 240 8.98 -9.19 18.18
N PRO A 241 9.67 -10.18 18.78
CA PRO A 241 11.02 -10.03 19.32
C PRO A 241 11.99 -9.36 18.33
N GLY A 242 12.69 -8.31 18.79
CA GLY A 242 13.63 -7.55 17.96
C GLY A 242 12.99 -6.47 17.07
N SER A 243 11.66 -6.33 17.09
CA SER A 243 10.96 -5.13 16.62
C SER A 243 10.74 -4.16 17.79
N ASP A 244 10.63 -2.87 17.47
CA ASP A 244 10.37 -1.79 18.41
C ASP A 244 9.26 -0.90 17.85
N CYS A 245 8.58 -0.15 18.72
CA CYS A 245 7.47 0.74 18.36
C CYS A 245 7.87 1.90 17.44
N ALA A 246 9.17 2.20 17.27
CA ALA A 246 9.61 3.19 16.30
C ALA A 246 9.52 2.67 14.85
N ARG A 247 9.46 1.35 14.64
CA ARG A 247 9.17 0.71 13.33
C ARG A 247 7.68 0.49 13.07
N PHE A 248 6.82 0.92 13.99
CA PHE A 248 5.37 0.79 13.85
C PHE A 248 4.77 2.10 13.33
N GLU A 249 3.80 2.00 12.42
CA GLU A 249 2.85 3.09 12.22
C GLU A 249 2.05 3.36 13.49
N ALA A 250 1.62 4.62 13.64
CA ALA A 250 0.65 4.96 14.65
C ALA A 250 -0.64 4.11 14.49
N PRO A 251 -1.19 3.56 15.59
CA PRO A 251 -2.41 2.75 15.55
C PRO A 251 -3.53 3.45 14.77
N THR A 252 -3.97 2.84 13.67
CA THR A 252 -4.96 3.42 12.77
C THR A 252 -6.30 2.71 12.97
N VAL A 253 -7.28 3.45 13.49
CA VAL A 253 -8.64 2.93 13.67
C VAL A 253 -9.42 3.10 12.39
N ILE A 254 -10.11 2.04 11.97
CA ILE A 254 -10.94 2.00 10.77
C ILE A 254 -12.33 1.52 11.16
N ARG A 255 -13.36 2.27 10.74
CA ARG A 255 -14.78 1.98 10.96
C ARG A 255 -15.46 1.64 9.64
N TYR A 256 -16.19 0.54 9.64
CA TYR A 256 -17.08 0.11 8.58
C TYR A 256 -18.51 0.19 9.12
N ARG A 257 -19.34 1.03 8.52
CA ARG A 257 -20.80 1.02 8.68
C ARG A 257 -21.41 -0.13 7.86
N PRO A 258 -22.67 -0.53 8.11
CA PRO A 258 -23.39 -1.44 7.25
C PRO A 258 -23.29 -1.07 5.76
N GLY A 259 -22.96 -2.05 4.91
CA GLY A 259 -22.71 -1.88 3.47
C GLY A 259 -21.31 -1.35 3.11
N GLN A 260 -20.42 -1.10 4.08
CA GLN A 260 -19.03 -0.70 3.81
C GLN A 260 -18.10 -1.91 3.74
N ARG A 261 -17.06 -1.79 2.93
CA ARG A 261 -16.07 -2.84 2.63
C ARG A 261 -14.71 -2.25 2.23
N LEU A 262 -13.72 -3.12 2.14
CA LEU A 262 -12.42 -2.86 1.53
C LEU A 262 -12.12 -4.03 0.59
N ALA A 263 -12.08 -3.74 -0.71
CA ALA A 263 -11.85 -4.73 -1.77
C ALA A 263 -10.47 -5.42 -1.65
N PRO A 264 -10.22 -6.53 -2.37
CA PRO A 264 -8.94 -7.24 -2.36
C PRO A 264 -7.75 -6.33 -2.65
N HIS A 265 -6.75 -6.38 -1.78
CA HIS A 265 -5.57 -5.53 -1.80
C HIS A 265 -4.38 -6.18 -1.08
N PHE A 266 -3.25 -5.47 -1.09
CA PHE A 266 -2.02 -5.80 -0.39
C PHE A 266 -1.59 -4.63 0.50
N ASP A 267 -0.93 -4.94 1.61
CA ASP A 267 -0.41 -3.95 2.56
C ASP A 267 1.07 -3.58 2.30
N ALA A 268 1.78 -4.43 1.53
CA ALA A 268 3.10 -4.17 0.99
C ALA A 268 3.01 -3.61 -0.44
N ASN A 269 4.08 -2.95 -0.89
CA ASN A 269 4.20 -2.40 -2.24
C ASN A 269 5.36 -3.04 -3.01
N ARG A 270 5.17 -3.32 -4.30
CA ARG A 270 6.23 -3.89 -5.14
C ARG A 270 7.39 -2.93 -5.43
N GLY A 271 7.19 -1.62 -5.19
CA GLY A 271 8.20 -0.57 -5.31
C GLY A 271 8.43 0.18 -3.99
N ALA A 272 8.31 -0.47 -2.84
CA ALA A 272 8.42 0.15 -1.51
C ALA A 272 9.75 0.91 -1.26
N ASP A 273 10.82 0.55 -2.00
CA ASP A 273 12.11 1.24 -2.01
C ASP A 273 12.05 2.69 -2.52
N VAL A 274 11.02 3.01 -3.33
CA VAL A 274 10.69 4.35 -3.81
C VAL A 274 9.42 4.88 -3.15
N GLU A 275 8.40 4.04 -3.04
CA GLU A 275 7.01 4.43 -2.71
C GLU A 275 6.81 4.67 -1.20
N ASP A 276 7.43 3.84 -0.35
CA ASP A 276 7.38 3.93 1.11
C ASP A 276 8.74 4.33 1.72
N ALA A 277 9.67 4.82 0.89
CA ALA A 277 11.03 5.20 1.29
C ALA A 277 11.06 6.19 2.48
N ASN A 278 10.06 7.09 2.53
CA ASN A 278 9.84 8.11 3.57
C ASN A 278 8.90 7.66 4.71
N ARG A 279 8.49 6.39 4.72
CA ARG A 279 7.50 5.79 5.63
C ARG A 279 8.05 4.54 6.35
N GLY A 280 9.37 4.39 6.39
CA GLY A 280 10.05 3.23 6.99
C GLY A 280 10.41 2.12 6.00
N GLY A 281 10.03 2.23 4.73
CA GLY A 281 10.22 1.18 3.72
C GLY A 281 9.07 0.17 3.73
N GLN A 282 9.33 -1.07 3.31
CA GLN A 282 8.29 -2.09 3.12
C GLN A 282 7.50 -2.40 4.40
N THR A 283 6.20 -2.64 4.26
CA THR A 283 5.34 -3.23 5.31
C THR A 283 5.66 -4.73 5.43
N LEU A 284 6.31 -5.14 6.52
CA LEU A 284 6.71 -6.54 6.73
C LEU A 284 5.68 -7.36 7.52
N ALA A 285 4.90 -6.72 8.38
CA ALA A 285 3.80 -7.37 9.09
C ALA A 285 2.61 -6.42 9.28
N THR A 286 1.41 -7.00 9.21
CA THR A 286 0.16 -6.35 9.58
C THR A 286 -0.38 -6.99 10.84
N LEU A 287 -0.68 -6.14 11.84
CA LEU A 287 -1.44 -6.49 13.02
C LEU A 287 -2.80 -5.82 12.91
N LEU A 288 -3.86 -6.62 13.01
CA LEU A 288 -5.24 -6.21 12.80
C LEU A 288 -6.08 -6.61 14.01
N LEU A 289 -6.15 -5.73 15.00
CA LEU A 289 -6.99 -5.88 16.18
C LEU A 289 -8.45 -5.61 15.84
N TYR A 290 -9.35 -6.53 16.19
CA TYR A 290 -10.79 -6.33 16.13
C TYR A 290 -11.29 -5.67 17.43
N LEU A 291 -11.99 -4.53 17.29
CA LEU A 291 -12.44 -3.72 18.43
C LEU A 291 -13.87 -4.06 18.88
N ASN A 292 -14.64 -4.77 18.04
CA ASN A 292 -15.94 -5.34 18.39
C ASN A 292 -16.14 -6.70 17.70
N ASP A 293 -17.08 -7.47 18.23
CA ASP A 293 -17.61 -8.66 17.57
C ASP A 293 -18.51 -8.28 16.39
N VAL A 294 -18.49 -9.11 15.35
CA VAL A 294 -19.45 -9.09 14.24
C VAL A 294 -20.05 -10.48 14.13
N ASP A 295 -21.37 -10.58 13.96
CA ASP A 295 -22.04 -11.87 14.05
C ASP A 295 -21.69 -12.81 12.89
N ALA A 296 -21.67 -14.12 13.19
CA ALA A 296 -21.34 -15.16 12.22
C ALA A 296 -22.45 -15.25 11.15
N GLY A 297 -22.20 -14.63 9.99
CA GLY A 297 -23.17 -14.48 8.90
C GLY A 297 -23.47 -13.02 8.53
N ALA A 298 -23.11 -12.06 9.38
CA ALA A 298 -23.22 -10.62 9.10
C ALA A 298 -22.15 -10.08 8.12
N GLY A 299 -21.34 -10.98 7.52
CA GLY A 299 -20.21 -10.61 6.67
C GLY A 299 -19.08 -10.01 7.49
N GLY A 300 -18.44 -8.94 7.00
CA GLY A 300 -17.39 -8.22 7.72
C GLY A 300 -16.11 -9.02 8.01
N VAL A 301 -15.96 -10.25 7.53
CA VAL A 301 -14.75 -11.07 7.73
C VAL A 301 -13.54 -10.45 7.05
N THR A 302 -12.35 -10.73 7.56
CA THR A 302 -11.10 -10.52 6.81
C THR A 302 -10.85 -11.79 6.00
N ARG A 303 -10.94 -11.72 4.67
CA ARG A 303 -10.81 -12.88 3.77
C ARG A 303 -9.48 -12.83 3.02
N PHE A 304 -8.74 -13.93 3.04
CA PHE A 304 -7.57 -14.19 2.19
C PHE A 304 -7.98 -15.08 1.02
N GLY A 305 -8.41 -14.47 -0.08
CA GLY A 305 -9.06 -15.20 -1.19
C GLY A 305 -8.18 -16.29 -1.81
N ARG A 306 -6.86 -16.07 -1.85
CA ARG A 306 -5.88 -17.03 -2.40
C ARG A 306 -5.58 -18.20 -1.47
N LEU A 307 -5.80 -18.03 -0.16
CA LEU A 307 -5.54 -19.04 0.87
C LEU A 307 -6.80 -19.84 1.23
N ASN A 308 -7.98 -19.44 0.71
CA ASN A 308 -9.29 -19.94 1.12
C ASN A 308 -9.48 -19.86 2.66
N LEU A 309 -9.01 -18.76 3.26
CA LEU A 309 -9.05 -18.49 4.69
C LEU A 309 -9.92 -17.27 4.99
N GLU A 310 -10.73 -17.35 6.03
CA GLU A 310 -11.51 -16.23 6.57
C GLU A 310 -11.28 -16.08 8.07
N ALA A 311 -11.19 -14.84 8.55
CA ALA A 311 -11.10 -14.49 9.96
C ALA A 311 -12.31 -13.61 10.36
N THR A 312 -13.16 -14.15 11.23
CA THR A 312 -14.33 -13.46 11.78
C THR A 312 -13.91 -12.45 12.86
N PRO A 313 -14.41 -11.20 12.84
CA PRO A 313 -14.11 -10.23 13.88
C PRO A 313 -14.60 -10.70 15.25
N ARG A 314 -13.67 -10.80 16.21
CA ARG A 314 -13.96 -11.05 17.63
C ARG A 314 -13.23 -10.04 18.48
N ARG A 315 -13.96 -9.37 19.38
CA ARG A 315 -13.41 -8.27 20.18
C ARG A 315 -12.18 -8.73 20.97
N GLY A 316 -11.10 -7.96 20.89
CA GLY A 316 -9.82 -8.26 21.56
C GLY A 316 -8.90 -9.22 20.79
N GLN A 317 -9.37 -9.93 19.77
CA GLN A 317 -8.50 -10.76 18.93
C GLN A 317 -7.68 -9.90 17.97
N CYS A 318 -6.39 -10.24 17.78
CA CYS A 318 -5.53 -9.65 16.77
C CYS A 318 -5.17 -10.66 15.69
N LEU A 319 -5.56 -10.39 14.43
CA LEU A 319 -5.11 -11.13 13.26
C LEU A 319 -3.74 -10.61 12.81
N VAL A 320 -2.79 -11.50 12.55
CA VAL A 320 -1.40 -11.17 12.23
C VAL A 320 -0.97 -11.92 10.97
N PHE A 321 -0.44 -11.21 9.98
CA PHE A 321 0.04 -11.78 8.71
C PHE A 321 1.17 -10.93 8.12
N PHE A 322 1.86 -11.47 7.11
CA PHE A 322 3.13 -10.93 6.61
C PHE A 322 3.04 -10.58 5.12
N PRO A 323 2.83 -9.30 4.77
CA PRO A 323 2.78 -8.82 3.38
C PRO A 323 4.11 -8.91 2.62
N ALA A 324 5.23 -9.11 3.33
CA ALA A 324 6.55 -9.31 2.75
C ALA A 324 7.43 -10.18 3.67
N ALA A 325 8.44 -10.81 3.08
CA ALA A 325 9.54 -11.45 3.81
C ALA A 325 10.39 -10.40 4.55
N GLU A 326 11.23 -10.84 5.50
CA GLU A 326 12.09 -9.98 6.31
C GLU A 326 13.08 -9.12 5.48
N ASP A 327 13.41 -9.57 4.26
CA ASP A 327 14.26 -8.85 3.31
C ASP A 327 13.51 -7.81 2.44
N GLY A 328 12.21 -7.60 2.69
CA GLY A 328 11.35 -6.68 1.94
C GLY A 328 10.68 -7.28 0.70
N THR A 329 10.94 -8.56 0.37
CA THR A 329 10.33 -9.23 -0.78
C THR A 329 8.82 -9.38 -0.60
N PHE A 330 8.06 -8.70 -1.46
CA PHE A 330 6.60 -8.71 -1.50
C PHE A 330 6.02 -10.12 -1.66
N ASP A 331 5.10 -10.52 -0.77
CA ASP A 331 4.36 -11.78 -0.84
C ASP A 331 2.96 -11.55 -1.42
N ASP A 332 2.68 -12.17 -2.56
CA ASP A 332 1.38 -12.05 -3.24
C ASP A 332 0.33 -13.08 -2.80
N ARG A 333 0.69 -13.99 -1.89
CA ARG A 333 -0.20 -15.03 -1.34
C ARG A 333 -1.19 -14.47 -0.31
N VAL A 334 -0.81 -13.40 0.41
CA VAL A 334 -1.64 -12.74 1.45
C VAL A 334 -2.53 -11.59 0.92
N GLU A 335 -2.94 -11.67 -0.35
CA GLU A 335 -4.01 -10.82 -0.91
C GLU A 335 -5.28 -10.98 -0.06
N HIS A 336 -5.77 -9.86 0.48
CA HIS A 336 -6.88 -9.90 1.44
C HIS A 336 -7.88 -8.76 1.26
N GLU A 337 -9.10 -8.99 1.75
CA GLU A 337 -10.20 -8.02 1.73
C GLU A 337 -10.89 -7.94 3.10
N GLY A 338 -11.48 -6.77 3.38
CA GLY A 338 -12.50 -6.62 4.41
C GLY A 338 -13.86 -6.73 3.74
N THR A 339 -14.51 -7.89 3.87
CA THR A 339 -15.78 -8.14 3.18
C THR A 339 -16.87 -7.19 3.65
N GLU A 340 -17.91 -7.01 2.83
CA GLU A 340 -19.04 -6.16 3.19
C GLU A 340 -19.72 -6.69 4.46
N ALA A 341 -19.96 -5.80 5.42
CA ALA A 341 -20.65 -6.12 6.66
C ALA A 341 -22.09 -5.60 6.62
N THR A 342 -23.06 -6.37 7.13
CA THR A 342 -24.43 -5.88 7.40
C THR A 342 -24.50 -5.13 8.74
N GLU A 343 -23.45 -5.21 9.54
CA GLU A 343 -23.31 -4.61 10.88
C GLU A 343 -22.15 -3.61 10.91
N GLU A 344 -21.98 -2.93 12.05
CA GLU A 344 -20.83 -2.05 12.25
C GLU A 344 -19.59 -2.85 12.69
N LYS A 345 -18.46 -2.62 12.02
CA LYS A 345 -17.15 -3.22 12.33
C LYS A 345 -16.13 -2.13 12.61
N TRP A 346 -15.42 -2.26 13.72
CA TRP A 346 -14.28 -1.44 14.12
C TRP A 346 -13.03 -2.31 14.21
N ILE A 347 -11.92 -1.81 13.64
CA ILE A 347 -10.60 -2.43 13.74
C ILE A 347 -9.55 -1.38 14.06
N CYS A 348 -8.48 -1.79 14.74
CA CYS A 348 -7.26 -0.99 14.91
C CYS A 348 -6.10 -1.71 14.24
N ARG A 349 -5.36 -1.01 13.38
CA ARG A 349 -4.27 -1.59 12.60
C ARG A 349 -2.93 -0.99 12.99
N ILE A 350 -1.94 -1.84 13.17
CA ILE A 350 -0.51 -1.47 13.19
C ILE A 350 0.14 -2.12 11.96
N TRP A 351 0.93 -1.33 11.23
CA TRP A 351 1.86 -1.84 10.21
C TRP A 351 3.28 -1.74 10.76
N ARG A 352 4.06 -2.82 10.62
CA ARG A 352 5.46 -2.90 11.02
C ARG A 352 6.33 -2.79 9.78
N HIS A 353 7.17 -1.75 9.71
CA HIS A 353 8.04 -1.48 8.57
C HIS A 353 9.45 -2.01 8.76
N GLU A 354 10.25 -2.09 7.69
CA GLU A 354 11.67 -2.46 7.72
C GLU A 354 12.47 -1.61 8.72
N ARG A 355 12.27 -0.29 8.67
CA ARG A 355 13.02 0.76 9.36
C ARG A 355 12.08 1.63 10.21
N GLU A 356 12.67 2.56 10.96
CA GLU A 356 11.93 3.58 11.71
C GLU A 356 10.94 4.34 10.83
N VAL A 357 9.70 4.47 11.32
CA VAL A 357 8.60 5.16 10.65
C VAL A 357 8.56 6.61 11.14
N PRO A 358 8.92 7.60 10.32
CA PRO A 358 8.99 8.98 10.78
C PRO A 358 7.60 9.61 10.92
N PRO A 359 7.46 10.71 11.69
CA PRO A 359 6.29 11.55 11.64
C PRO A 359 6.01 12.05 10.21
N PRO A 360 4.73 12.15 9.78
CA PRO A 360 3.51 12.00 10.58
C PRO A 360 2.92 10.58 10.62
N PHE A 361 3.64 9.56 10.15
CA PHE A 361 3.11 8.19 10.01
C PHE A 361 3.32 7.32 11.25
N GLY A 362 4.47 7.48 11.91
CA GLY A 362 4.81 6.75 13.14
C GLY A 362 4.18 7.36 14.39
N LEU A 363 4.39 6.68 15.52
CA LEU A 363 4.04 7.18 16.86
C LEU A 363 4.77 8.51 17.17
N PRO A 364 4.26 9.34 18.12
CA PRO A 364 4.90 10.61 18.46
C PRO A 364 6.36 10.48 18.88
N VAL A 365 7.17 11.50 18.53
CA VAL A 365 8.60 11.53 18.89
C VAL A 365 8.77 11.42 20.41
N GLY A 366 9.54 10.42 20.85
CA GLY A 366 9.75 10.13 22.28
C GLY A 366 8.66 9.26 22.92
N TYR A 367 7.72 8.71 22.14
CA TYR A 367 6.76 7.73 22.64
C TYR A 367 7.47 6.55 23.34
N ARG A 368 6.85 6.08 24.43
CA ARG A 368 7.22 4.85 25.13
C ARG A 368 5.93 4.13 25.53
N PRO A 369 5.76 2.85 25.14
CA PRO A 369 4.78 2.01 25.82
C PRO A 369 5.15 1.93 27.31
N ARG A 370 4.13 1.87 28.17
CA ARG A 370 4.26 1.97 29.63
C ARG A 370 4.19 0.60 30.29
#